data_AF-A0A959MA79-F1
#
_entry.id   AF-A0A959MA79-F1
#
_cell.length_a   1.000
_cell.length_b   1.000
_cell.length_c   1.000
_cell.angle_alpha   90.00
_cell.angle_beta   90.00
_cell.angle_gamma   90.00
#
_symmetry.space_group_name_H-M   'P 1'
#
loop_
_entity.id
_entity.type
_entity.pdbx_description
1 polymer ?
#
loop_
_entity_poly.entity_id
_entity_poly.type
_entity_poly.pdbx_seq_one_letter_code
_entity_poly.pdbx_strand_id
1 'polypeptide(L)'
;MYKIIHNKITAIGLSVLLLAGTGCSKIKDFGNTNVNPSGVTKPNLAALLTNVESQLGGYAASTRGGLYCQYYSETQYTETSLYATTPLEFTANYSGPLMDLQNIINRNSDPATAAENTAYGANKNQIAVARILKAFQFWTITDRWGAIPYSEALQLNVPKYDNQEFVYKDLIKELTEAVAQFDDNGDPVKGDIIYGGSNAKWKKLANSLRMLMALRLSKVYPAAGDYSATQFAAAVAEPSGYITVNDDNFALVYPGGPFKNPWYNLFDGRKDYAESKTMTDLLTGLGDSRISAFGANVNGFPYGLERADATTVSEPWPLILSPANRTQSSPVVLVSASVVLLSYAEAIERGWLSGLTTAQAEAAYNDGIAQSFAQWGLTLPGSYL
;
A
#
# COMPACT_ATOMS: atom_id res chain seq x y z
N MET A 1 -55.73 -64.88 -26.13
CA MET A 1 -54.80 -63.78 -26.46
C MET A 1 -54.74 -62.69 -25.37
N TYR A 2 -55.85 -62.36 -24.70
CA TYR A 2 -55.93 -61.31 -23.66
C TYR A 2 -55.09 -61.58 -22.38
N LYS A 3 -55.04 -62.82 -21.88
CA LYS A 3 -54.30 -63.20 -20.64
C LYS A 3 -52.77 -63.08 -20.75
N ILE A 4 -52.20 -63.30 -21.95
CA ILE A 4 -50.74 -63.27 -22.17
C ILE A 4 -50.22 -61.82 -22.21
N ILE A 5 -51.04 -60.89 -22.74
CA ILE A 5 -50.72 -59.47 -22.81
C ILE A 5 -50.79 -58.84 -21.40
N HIS A 6 -51.76 -59.25 -20.58
CA HIS A 6 -51.92 -58.73 -19.22
C HIS A 6 -50.74 -59.11 -18.30
N ASN A 7 -50.24 -60.35 -18.38
CA ASN A 7 -49.06 -60.80 -17.60
C ASN A 7 -47.75 -60.10 -18.03
N LYS A 8 -47.60 -59.75 -19.31
CA LYS A 8 -46.43 -58.99 -19.78
C LYS A 8 -46.47 -57.53 -19.36
N ILE A 9 -47.66 -56.91 -19.35
CA ILE A 9 -47.85 -55.52 -18.88
C ILE A 9 -47.66 -55.42 -17.35
N THR A 10 -48.14 -56.40 -16.57
CA THR A 10 -47.88 -56.44 -15.12
C THR A 10 -46.41 -56.72 -14.80
N ALA A 11 -45.74 -57.60 -15.54
CA ALA A 11 -44.30 -57.84 -15.36
C ALA A 11 -43.46 -56.59 -15.71
N ILE A 12 -43.78 -55.88 -16.79
CA ILE A 12 -43.11 -54.62 -17.16
C ILE A 12 -43.41 -53.51 -16.12
N GLY A 13 -44.66 -53.43 -15.63
CA GLY A 13 -45.06 -52.49 -14.58
C GLY A 13 -44.34 -52.73 -13.25
N LEU A 14 -44.17 -53.99 -12.84
CA LEU A 14 -43.42 -54.34 -11.62
C LEU A 14 -41.92 -54.04 -11.77
N SER A 15 -41.36 -54.28 -12.96
CA SER A 15 -39.94 -54.00 -13.26
C SER A 15 -39.63 -52.51 -13.22
N VAL A 16 -40.53 -51.67 -13.74
CA VAL A 16 -40.40 -50.20 -13.71
C VAL A 16 -40.59 -49.66 -12.29
N LEU A 17 -41.48 -50.24 -11.48
CA LEU A 17 -41.62 -49.86 -10.06
C LEU A 17 -40.39 -50.23 -9.22
N LEU A 18 -39.75 -51.38 -9.50
CA LEU A 18 -38.52 -51.82 -8.81
C LEU A 18 -37.31 -50.94 -9.16
N LEU A 19 -37.23 -50.40 -10.39
CA LEU A 19 -36.18 -49.46 -10.81
C LEU A 19 -36.39 -48.03 -10.27
N ALA A 20 -37.63 -47.63 -9.99
CA ALA A 20 -37.94 -46.31 -9.41
C ALA A 20 -37.60 -46.21 -7.91
N GLY A 21 -37.54 -47.34 -7.19
CA GLY A 21 -37.26 -47.36 -5.74
C GLY A 21 -35.79 -47.19 -5.36
N THR A 22 -34.85 -47.48 -6.26
CA THR A 22 -33.40 -47.46 -5.97
C THR A 22 -32.66 -46.21 -6.47
N GLY A 23 -33.35 -45.32 -7.22
CA GLY A 23 -32.74 -44.15 -7.86
C GLY A 23 -32.77 -42.85 -7.04
N CYS A 24 -33.74 -42.69 -6.13
CA CYS A 24 -33.99 -41.40 -5.48
C CYS A 24 -33.17 -41.13 -4.20
N SER A 25 -32.42 -42.11 -3.70
CA SER A 25 -31.44 -41.88 -2.62
C SER A 25 -30.10 -41.34 -3.12
N LYS A 26 -29.75 -41.51 -4.40
CA LYS A 26 -28.45 -41.08 -4.96
C LYS A 26 -28.35 -39.58 -5.25
N ILE A 27 -29.45 -38.86 -5.43
CA ILE A 27 -29.43 -37.38 -5.58
C ILE A 27 -29.14 -36.68 -4.24
N LYS A 28 -29.33 -37.38 -3.10
CA LYS A 28 -28.99 -36.87 -1.76
C LYS A 28 -27.64 -37.40 -1.26
N ASP A 29 -27.03 -38.34 -1.98
CA ASP A 29 -25.77 -39.00 -1.63
C ASP A 29 -24.58 -38.39 -2.37
N PHE A 30 -24.52 -37.05 -2.40
CA PHE A 30 -23.31 -36.33 -2.79
C PHE A 30 -22.32 -36.19 -1.63
N GLY A 31 -22.61 -36.70 -0.42
CA GLY A 31 -21.71 -36.63 0.74
C GLY A 31 -20.99 -35.28 0.89
N ASN A 32 -19.67 -35.34 1.09
CA ASN A 32 -18.76 -34.19 1.11
C ASN A 32 -18.20 -33.82 -0.28
N THR A 33 -18.82 -34.24 -1.39
CA THR A 33 -18.26 -34.04 -2.74
C THR A 33 -18.25 -32.56 -3.18
N ASN A 34 -19.06 -31.72 -2.52
CA ASN A 34 -19.02 -30.25 -2.66
C ASN A 34 -18.20 -29.55 -1.56
N VAL A 35 -17.67 -30.31 -0.59
CA VAL A 35 -16.74 -29.81 0.41
C VAL A 35 -15.35 -30.00 -0.16
N ASN A 36 -14.74 -28.94 -0.66
CA ASN A 36 -13.33 -28.99 -1.09
C ASN A 36 -12.48 -29.37 0.14
N PRO A 37 -11.88 -30.57 0.20
CA PRO A 37 -11.12 -31.00 1.37
C PRO A 37 -9.81 -30.21 1.54
N SER A 38 -9.37 -29.50 0.49
CA SER A 38 -8.27 -28.53 0.51
C SER A 38 -8.75 -27.09 0.66
N GLY A 39 -10.06 -26.86 0.73
CA GLY A 39 -10.66 -25.54 0.86
C GLY A 39 -10.50 -25.04 2.29
N VAL A 40 -9.83 -23.90 2.45
CA VAL A 40 -9.75 -23.22 3.74
C VAL A 40 -11.14 -22.72 4.09
N THR A 41 -11.81 -23.36 5.05
CA THR A 41 -13.15 -22.97 5.51
C THR A 41 -13.13 -21.81 6.51
N LYS A 42 -11.95 -21.54 7.11
CA LYS A 42 -11.69 -20.43 8.03
C LYS A 42 -10.41 -19.71 7.62
N PRO A 43 -10.47 -18.45 7.16
CA PRO A 43 -9.27 -17.75 6.73
C PRO A 43 -8.34 -17.50 7.93
N ASN A 44 -7.04 -17.61 7.69
CA ASN A 44 -6.01 -17.23 8.65
C ASN A 44 -5.76 -15.72 8.53
N LEU A 45 -6.25 -14.95 9.50
CA LEU A 45 -6.17 -13.47 9.42
C LEU A 45 -4.73 -12.94 9.47
N ALA A 46 -3.83 -13.63 10.19
CA ALA A 46 -2.41 -13.26 10.18
C ALA A 46 -1.80 -13.43 8.78
N ALA A 47 -2.14 -14.52 8.08
CA ALA A 47 -1.67 -14.75 6.71
C ALA A 47 -2.27 -13.73 5.71
N LEU A 48 -3.54 -13.34 5.89
CA LEU A 48 -4.14 -12.26 5.09
C LEU A 48 -3.41 -10.94 5.28
N LEU A 49 -3.09 -10.57 6.54
CA LEU A 49 -2.35 -9.35 6.82
C LEU A 49 -0.95 -9.39 6.19
N THR A 50 -0.20 -10.48 6.39
CA THR A 50 1.12 -10.66 5.76
C THR A 50 1.03 -10.58 4.23
N ASN A 51 -0.01 -11.18 3.63
CA ASN A 51 -0.23 -11.13 2.18
C ASN A 51 -0.39 -9.68 1.69
N VAL A 52 -1.21 -8.89 2.39
CA VAL A 52 -1.40 -7.46 2.08
C VAL A 52 -0.09 -6.70 2.20
N GLU A 53 0.59 -6.83 3.34
CA GLU A 53 1.81 -6.07 3.63
C GLU A 53 2.95 -6.41 2.67
N SER A 54 3.09 -7.67 2.28
CA SER A 54 4.15 -8.13 1.37
C SER A 54 4.05 -7.50 -0.04
N GLN A 55 2.86 -7.06 -0.43
CA GLN A 55 2.62 -6.43 -1.73
C GLN A 55 2.88 -4.92 -1.71
N LEU A 56 2.97 -4.29 -0.53
CA LEU A 56 3.04 -2.84 -0.39
C LEU A 56 4.31 -2.25 -1.02
N GLY A 57 5.44 -2.97 -1.00
CA GLY A 57 6.67 -2.46 -1.61
C GLY A 57 6.55 -2.18 -3.11
N GLY A 58 5.56 -2.76 -3.80
CA GLY A 58 5.24 -2.41 -5.18
C GLY A 58 4.78 -0.96 -5.38
N TYR A 59 4.14 -0.33 -4.39
CA TYR A 59 3.75 1.08 -4.49
C TYR A 59 4.99 2.00 -4.48
N ALA A 60 5.92 1.74 -3.57
CA ALA A 60 7.13 2.55 -3.41
C ALA A 60 8.20 2.25 -4.47
N ALA A 61 8.21 1.04 -5.05
CA ALA A 61 9.08 0.69 -6.17
C ALA A 61 8.46 0.90 -7.56
N SER A 62 7.32 1.60 -7.63
CA SER A 62 6.70 1.95 -8.91
C SER A 62 7.55 3.00 -9.64
N THR A 63 8.10 2.63 -10.79
CA THR A 63 8.95 3.52 -11.59
C THR A 63 8.18 4.70 -12.20
N ARG A 64 6.90 4.51 -12.51
CA ARG A 64 6.12 5.49 -13.27
C ARG A 64 5.98 6.86 -12.61
N GLY A 65 5.81 6.90 -11.29
CA GLY A 65 5.78 8.16 -10.55
C GLY A 65 7.12 8.90 -10.68
N GLY A 66 8.23 8.19 -10.50
CA GLY A 66 9.57 8.76 -10.66
C GLY A 66 9.90 9.18 -12.09
N LEU A 67 9.38 8.48 -13.10
CA LEU A 67 9.49 8.86 -14.51
C LEU A 67 8.75 10.18 -14.77
N TYR A 68 7.49 10.33 -14.35
CA TYR A 68 6.74 11.58 -14.52
C TYR A 68 7.33 12.76 -13.74
N CYS A 69 7.98 12.51 -12.59
CA CYS A 69 8.76 13.51 -11.86
C CYS A 69 10.16 13.74 -12.44
N GLN A 70 10.54 13.01 -13.50
CA GLN A 70 11.87 13.02 -14.14
C GLN A 70 13.01 12.68 -13.19
N TYR A 71 12.77 11.91 -12.13
CA TYR A 71 13.84 11.36 -11.29
C TYR A 71 14.53 10.17 -11.98
N TYR A 72 13.77 9.42 -12.77
CA TYR A 72 14.26 8.27 -13.52
C TYR A 72 14.15 8.51 -15.02
N SER A 73 14.89 7.74 -15.82
CA SER A 73 14.77 7.71 -17.29
C SER A 73 14.66 6.26 -17.78
N GLU A 74 13.93 6.04 -18.87
CA GLU A 74 13.92 4.76 -19.60
C GLU A 74 15.05 4.69 -20.62
N THR A 75 15.72 3.55 -20.69
CA THR A 75 16.95 3.37 -21.50
C THR A 75 16.69 2.66 -22.83
N GLN A 76 15.51 2.04 -22.99
CA GLN A 76 15.15 1.24 -24.16
C GLN A 76 13.67 1.31 -24.53
N TYR A 77 12.77 1.19 -23.55
CA TYR A 77 11.32 1.22 -23.76
C TYR A 77 10.80 2.55 -23.22
N THR A 78 10.77 3.58 -24.06
CA THR A 78 10.67 4.98 -23.60
C THR A 78 9.25 5.54 -23.56
N GLU A 79 8.24 4.66 -23.71
CA GLU A 79 6.85 5.05 -23.83
C GLU A 79 6.36 5.81 -22.59
N THR A 80 6.80 5.44 -21.38
CA THR A 80 6.36 6.13 -20.15
C THR A 80 6.98 7.52 -20.05
N SER A 81 8.27 7.63 -20.36
CA SER A 81 9.02 8.89 -20.34
C SER A 81 8.46 9.90 -21.34
N LEU A 82 7.86 9.40 -22.42
CA LEU A 82 7.20 10.16 -23.48
C LEU A 82 5.68 10.30 -23.30
N TYR A 83 5.13 9.88 -22.15
CA TYR A 83 3.69 9.92 -21.85
C TYR A 83 2.81 9.17 -22.87
N ALA A 84 3.37 8.17 -23.55
CA ALA A 84 2.74 7.37 -24.59
C ALA A 84 2.19 6.02 -24.08
N THR A 85 1.95 5.89 -22.77
CA THR A 85 1.46 4.66 -22.13
C THR A 85 -0.06 4.63 -21.96
N THR A 86 -0.62 3.42 -21.84
CA THR A 86 -2.02 3.21 -21.47
C THR A 86 -2.32 3.65 -20.01
N PRO A 87 -3.60 3.89 -19.69
CA PRO A 87 -4.04 4.07 -18.30
C PRO A 87 -3.59 2.91 -17.40
N LEU A 88 -3.30 3.20 -16.13
CA LEU A 88 -3.08 2.14 -15.15
C LEU A 88 -4.42 1.52 -14.77
N GLU A 89 -4.38 0.22 -14.51
CA GLU A 89 -5.47 -0.52 -13.89
C GLU A 89 -5.31 -0.54 -12.37
N PHE A 90 -6.43 -0.52 -11.66
CA PHE A 90 -6.45 -0.62 -10.20
C PHE A 90 -7.39 -1.71 -9.67
N THR A 91 -8.11 -2.39 -10.55
CA THR A 91 -9.12 -3.41 -10.19
C THR A 91 -8.54 -4.53 -9.31
N ALA A 92 -7.29 -4.93 -9.55
CA ALA A 92 -6.61 -5.95 -8.75
C ALA A 92 -6.45 -5.57 -7.27
N ASN A 93 -6.39 -4.28 -6.93
CA ASN A 93 -6.37 -3.83 -5.53
C ASN A 93 -7.66 -4.22 -4.80
N TYR A 94 -8.81 -4.17 -5.50
CA TYR A 94 -10.13 -4.44 -4.93
C TYR A 94 -10.37 -5.94 -4.71
N SER A 95 -9.95 -6.78 -5.66
CA SER A 95 -10.12 -8.23 -5.55
C SER A 95 -9.05 -8.92 -4.72
N GLY A 96 -7.91 -8.26 -4.49
CA GLY A 96 -6.82 -8.75 -3.64
C GLY A 96 -6.76 -8.02 -2.30
N PRO A 97 -5.77 -7.13 -2.10
CA PRO A 97 -5.42 -6.64 -0.76
C PRO A 97 -6.54 -5.88 -0.05
N LEU A 98 -7.38 -5.09 -0.75
CA LEU A 98 -8.51 -4.41 -0.11
C LEU A 98 -9.57 -5.39 0.41
N MET A 99 -9.81 -6.50 -0.32
CA MET A 99 -10.75 -7.54 0.13
C MET A 99 -10.20 -8.32 1.31
N ASP A 100 -8.90 -8.60 1.34
CA ASP A 100 -8.25 -9.25 2.49
C ASP A 100 -8.38 -8.38 3.75
N LEU A 101 -8.14 -7.08 3.64
CA LEU A 101 -8.34 -6.12 4.73
C LEU A 101 -9.81 -6.04 5.16
N GLN A 102 -10.75 -6.03 4.20
CA GLN A 102 -12.18 -6.05 4.52
C GLN A 102 -12.59 -7.34 5.24
N ASN A 103 -12.02 -8.49 4.87
CA ASN A 103 -12.26 -9.76 5.53
C ASN A 103 -11.75 -9.76 6.98
N ILE A 104 -10.57 -9.17 7.24
CA ILE A 104 -10.06 -8.97 8.61
C ILE A 104 -11.06 -8.12 9.43
N ILE A 105 -11.55 -7.01 8.86
CA ILE A 105 -12.50 -6.13 9.53
C ILE A 105 -13.81 -6.87 9.83
N ASN A 106 -14.42 -7.49 8.81
CA ASN A 106 -15.71 -8.18 8.94
C ASN A 106 -15.67 -9.28 10.00
N ARG A 107 -14.64 -10.12 9.98
CA ARG A 107 -14.53 -11.26 10.89
C ARG A 107 -14.20 -10.86 12.33
N ASN A 108 -13.47 -9.77 12.53
CA ASN A 108 -13.23 -9.25 13.88
C ASN A 108 -14.45 -8.48 14.44
N SER A 109 -15.34 -8.00 13.57
CA SER A 109 -16.52 -7.22 13.97
C SER A 109 -17.78 -8.08 14.17
N ASP A 110 -17.87 -9.23 13.50
CA ASP A 110 -18.99 -10.17 13.61
C ASP A 110 -18.89 -10.99 14.91
N PRO A 111 -19.88 -10.90 15.83
CA PRO A 111 -19.91 -11.69 17.06
C PRO A 111 -19.79 -13.20 16.86
N ALA A 112 -20.23 -13.73 15.71
CA ALA A 112 -20.15 -15.15 15.39
C ALA A 112 -18.71 -15.62 15.11
N THR A 113 -17.81 -14.71 14.74
CA THR A 113 -16.41 -15.05 14.39
C THR A 113 -15.36 -14.29 15.22
N ALA A 114 -15.72 -13.23 15.93
CA ALA A 114 -14.79 -12.42 16.71
C ALA A 114 -13.99 -13.25 17.74
N ALA A 115 -14.66 -14.16 18.47
CA ALA A 115 -14.03 -14.96 19.51
C ALA A 115 -12.87 -15.82 19.00
N GLU A 116 -13.01 -16.47 17.83
CA GLU A 116 -11.94 -17.29 17.25
C GLU A 116 -10.78 -16.45 16.71
N ASN A 117 -11.04 -15.20 16.29
CA ASN A 117 -10.01 -14.33 15.73
C ASN A 117 -9.10 -13.71 16.79
N THR A 118 -9.44 -13.80 18.08
CA THR A 118 -8.52 -13.42 19.18
C THR A 118 -7.20 -14.19 19.13
N ALA A 119 -7.18 -15.36 18.51
CA ALA A 119 -5.96 -16.13 18.26
C ALA A 119 -4.90 -15.38 17.42
N TYR A 120 -5.29 -14.31 16.71
CA TYR A 120 -4.42 -13.49 15.86
C TYR A 120 -4.13 -12.09 16.45
N GLY A 121 -4.49 -11.85 17.71
CA GLY A 121 -4.35 -10.56 18.41
C GLY A 121 -5.69 -10.01 18.86
N ALA A 122 -5.71 -8.91 19.61
CA ALA A 122 -6.96 -8.29 20.01
C ALA A 122 -7.77 -7.84 18.78
N ASN A 123 -9.08 -8.15 18.75
CA ASN A 123 -9.93 -7.86 17.59
C ASN A 123 -9.89 -6.38 17.20
N LYS A 124 -9.88 -5.49 18.21
CA LYS A 124 -9.77 -4.03 18.01
C LYS A 124 -8.48 -3.64 17.31
N ASN A 125 -7.35 -4.24 17.68
CA ASN A 125 -6.04 -3.95 17.10
C ASN A 125 -5.97 -4.45 15.66
N GLN A 126 -6.47 -5.66 15.38
CA GLN A 126 -6.56 -6.20 14.02
C GLN A 126 -7.40 -5.31 13.09
N ILE A 127 -8.56 -4.84 13.57
CA ILE A 127 -9.41 -3.92 12.80
C ILE A 127 -8.68 -2.59 12.57
N ALA A 128 -8.05 -2.01 13.60
CA ALA A 128 -7.37 -0.73 13.48
C ALA A 128 -6.23 -0.78 12.45
N VAL A 129 -5.38 -1.81 12.49
CA VAL A 129 -4.34 -2.04 11.47
C VAL A 129 -4.95 -2.18 10.08
N ALA A 130 -6.02 -2.97 9.95
CA ALA A 130 -6.68 -3.17 8.67
C ALA A 130 -7.26 -1.87 8.09
N ARG A 131 -7.87 -1.02 8.94
CA ARG A 131 -8.39 0.30 8.55
C ARG A 131 -7.27 1.23 8.07
N ILE A 132 -6.12 1.26 8.75
CA ILE A 132 -4.97 2.09 8.36
C ILE A 132 -4.43 1.69 7.00
N LEU A 133 -4.19 0.38 6.78
CA LEU A 133 -3.70 -0.13 5.50
C LEU A 133 -4.72 0.07 4.37
N LYS A 134 -6.01 -0.11 4.66
CA LYS A 134 -7.09 0.12 3.70
C LYS A 134 -7.14 1.60 3.31
N ALA A 135 -7.01 2.51 4.28
CA ALA A 135 -6.98 3.94 4.02
C ALA A 135 -5.76 4.35 3.19
N PHE A 136 -4.57 3.80 3.48
CA PHE A 136 -3.36 4.01 2.68
C PHE A 136 -3.57 3.57 1.22
N GLN A 137 -4.11 2.38 0.98
CA GLN A 137 -4.33 1.90 -0.38
C GLN A 137 -5.35 2.75 -1.13
N PHE A 138 -6.50 3.08 -0.53
CA PHE A 138 -7.47 3.96 -1.18
C PHE A 138 -6.92 5.35 -1.46
N TRP A 139 -6.07 5.88 -0.59
CA TRP A 139 -5.35 7.13 -0.84
C TRP A 139 -4.47 7.04 -2.09
N THR A 140 -3.67 5.98 -2.22
CA THR A 140 -2.82 5.80 -3.41
C THR A 140 -3.63 5.66 -4.70
N ILE A 141 -4.84 5.09 -4.62
CA ILE A 141 -5.74 4.94 -5.78
C ILE A 141 -6.35 6.31 -6.11
N THR A 142 -7.00 6.99 -5.17
CA THR A 142 -7.64 8.28 -5.47
C THR A 142 -6.63 9.32 -5.98
N ASP A 143 -5.38 9.31 -5.49
CA ASP A 143 -4.33 10.24 -5.97
C ASP A 143 -3.96 10.07 -7.45
N ARG A 144 -4.25 8.90 -8.03
CA ARG A 144 -3.94 8.62 -9.45
C ARG A 144 -5.16 8.76 -10.36
N TRP A 145 -6.36 8.46 -9.85
CA TRP A 145 -7.58 8.38 -10.68
C TRP A 145 -8.66 9.41 -10.31
N GLY A 146 -8.53 10.14 -9.21
CA GLY A 146 -9.56 11.04 -8.72
C GLY A 146 -10.73 10.27 -8.11
N ALA A 147 -11.89 10.30 -8.76
CA ALA A 147 -13.07 9.58 -8.31
C ALA A 147 -12.90 8.06 -8.45
N ILE A 148 -13.31 7.30 -7.45
CA ILE A 148 -13.07 5.84 -7.37
C ILE A 148 -14.25 5.10 -6.70
N PRO A 149 -14.43 3.80 -6.92
CA PRO A 149 -15.32 3.00 -6.10
C PRO A 149 -14.89 2.97 -4.64
N TYR A 150 -15.70 3.48 -3.71
CA TYR A 150 -15.27 3.59 -2.31
C TYR A 150 -16.34 3.17 -1.30
N SER A 151 -17.37 3.99 -1.08
CA SER A 151 -18.39 3.75 -0.04
C SER A 151 -19.22 2.49 -0.24
N GLU A 152 -19.44 2.10 -1.50
CA GLU A 152 -20.16 0.88 -1.88
C GLU A 152 -19.23 -0.25 -2.31
N ALA A 153 -17.92 -0.05 -2.28
CA ALA A 153 -16.95 -1.05 -2.72
C ALA A 153 -16.81 -2.21 -1.72
N LEU A 154 -16.19 -3.30 -2.19
CA LEU A 154 -15.89 -4.50 -1.40
C LEU A 154 -17.13 -5.21 -0.86
N GLN A 155 -18.25 -5.05 -1.58
CA GLN A 155 -19.53 -5.72 -1.36
C GLN A 155 -19.94 -6.48 -2.63
N LEU A 156 -20.99 -7.30 -2.54
CA LEU A 156 -21.51 -8.09 -3.66
C LEU A 156 -22.46 -7.27 -4.55
N ASN A 157 -22.00 -6.12 -5.04
CA ASN A 157 -22.73 -5.20 -5.90
C ASN A 157 -21.79 -4.55 -6.93
N VAL A 158 -22.36 -3.80 -7.88
CA VAL A 158 -21.59 -2.89 -8.74
C VAL A 158 -21.48 -1.55 -8.02
N PRO A 159 -20.29 -1.17 -7.53
CA PRO A 159 -20.13 0.03 -6.71
C PRO A 159 -20.18 1.30 -7.55
N LYS A 160 -20.80 2.36 -7.01
CA LYS A 160 -20.67 3.72 -7.57
C LYS A 160 -19.26 4.28 -7.38
N TYR A 161 -18.92 5.29 -8.18
CA TYR A 161 -17.71 6.09 -8.01
C TYR A 161 -18.01 7.27 -7.07
N ASP A 162 -17.24 7.39 -6.02
CA ASP A 162 -17.25 8.55 -5.13
C ASP A 162 -16.22 9.57 -5.57
N ASN A 163 -16.57 10.86 -5.42
CA ASN A 163 -15.64 11.93 -5.73
C ASN A 163 -14.47 11.95 -4.73
N GLN A 164 -13.33 12.48 -5.20
CA GLN A 164 -12.09 12.50 -4.43
C GLN A 164 -12.22 13.28 -3.10
N GLU A 165 -13.00 14.36 -3.05
CA GLU A 165 -13.20 15.13 -1.81
C GLU A 165 -13.85 14.27 -0.71
N PHE A 166 -14.91 13.54 -1.05
CA PHE A 166 -15.58 12.63 -0.13
C PHE A 166 -14.64 11.53 0.33
N VAL A 167 -13.91 10.91 -0.61
CA VAL A 167 -12.93 9.86 -0.30
C VAL A 167 -11.90 10.40 0.69
N TYR A 168 -11.25 11.54 0.42
CA TYR A 168 -10.26 12.13 1.32
C TYR A 168 -10.79 12.40 2.74
N LYS A 169 -11.99 12.98 2.85
CA LYS A 169 -12.59 13.29 4.15
C LYS A 169 -12.88 12.02 4.96
N ASP A 170 -13.35 10.97 4.29
CA ASP A 170 -13.63 9.70 4.95
C ASP A 170 -12.35 8.94 5.30
N LEU A 171 -11.30 8.99 4.46
CA LEU A 171 -10.00 8.40 4.78
C LEU A 171 -9.36 9.03 6.03
N ILE A 172 -9.41 10.35 6.17
CA ILE A 172 -8.89 11.04 7.37
C ILE A 172 -9.71 10.66 8.61
N LYS A 173 -11.03 10.53 8.48
CA LYS A 173 -11.91 10.05 9.54
C LYS A 173 -11.58 8.60 9.94
N GLU A 174 -11.45 7.69 8.98
CA GLU A 174 -11.07 6.29 9.20
C GLU A 174 -9.76 6.16 9.96
N LEU A 175 -8.74 6.95 9.59
CA LEU A 175 -7.46 6.98 10.30
C LEU A 175 -7.59 7.51 11.73
N THR A 176 -8.40 8.55 11.94
CA THR A 176 -8.66 9.12 13.28
C THR A 176 -9.33 8.09 14.19
N GLU A 177 -10.36 7.42 13.69
CA GLU A 177 -11.07 6.40 14.44
C GLU A 177 -10.21 5.15 14.68
N ALA A 178 -9.35 4.76 13.73
CA ALA A 178 -8.43 3.65 13.91
C ALA A 178 -7.42 3.91 15.05
N VAL A 179 -6.88 5.13 15.16
CA VAL A 179 -5.99 5.53 16.28
C VAL A 179 -6.70 5.36 17.62
N ALA A 180 -7.95 5.80 17.73
CA ALA A 180 -8.75 5.70 18.95
C ALA A 180 -9.21 4.27 19.27
N GLN A 181 -9.22 3.38 18.28
CA GLN A 181 -9.76 2.03 18.40
C GLN A 181 -8.80 1.04 19.06
N PHE A 182 -7.49 1.24 18.95
CA PHE A 182 -6.48 0.35 19.52
C PHE A 182 -6.69 0.12 21.03
N ASP A 183 -6.59 -1.15 21.42
CA ASP A 183 -6.45 -1.60 22.80
C ASP A 183 -4.97 -1.82 23.11
N ASP A 184 -4.35 -0.87 23.81
CA ASP A 184 -2.93 -0.89 24.15
C ASP A 184 -2.56 -2.01 25.15
N ASN A 185 -3.54 -2.61 25.82
CA ASN A 185 -3.34 -3.77 26.70
C ASN A 185 -3.70 -5.10 26.00
N GLY A 186 -4.21 -5.02 24.77
CA GLY A 186 -4.64 -6.18 24.00
C GLY A 186 -3.45 -6.92 23.36
N ASP A 187 -3.65 -8.20 23.07
CA ASP A 187 -2.63 -9.02 22.41
C ASP A 187 -2.17 -8.39 21.09
N PRO A 188 -0.84 -8.39 20.80
CA PRO A 188 -0.29 -7.88 19.55
C PRO A 188 -0.87 -8.58 18.32
N VAL A 189 -1.01 -7.83 17.23
CA VAL A 189 -1.48 -8.36 15.95
C VAL A 189 -0.44 -9.31 15.36
N LYS A 190 -0.86 -10.53 15.04
CA LYS A 190 -0.01 -11.54 14.39
C LYS A 190 -0.04 -11.36 12.87
N GLY A 191 1.08 -11.67 12.20
CA GLY A 191 1.22 -11.55 10.75
C GLY A 191 1.59 -10.15 10.26
N ASP A 192 1.78 -9.20 11.19
CA ASP A 192 2.34 -7.88 10.90
C ASP A 192 3.86 -8.01 10.71
N ILE A 193 4.31 -7.85 9.47
CA ILE A 193 5.71 -7.90 9.05
C ILE A 193 6.35 -6.50 8.92
N ILE A 194 5.60 -5.44 9.23
CA ILE A 194 6.06 -4.05 9.15
C ILE A 194 6.47 -3.54 10.52
N TYR A 195 5.59 -3.66 11.52
CA TYR A 195 5.82 -3.18 12.87
C TYR A 195 5.78 -4.28 13.94
N GLY A 196 5.63 -5.54 13.54
CA GLY A 196 5.70 -6.69 14.45
C GLY A 196 4.63 -6.66 15.54
N GLY A 197 3.46 -6.07 15.27
CA GLY A 197 2.35 -5.93 16.20
C GLY A 197 2.42 -4.69 17.10
N SER A 198 3.31 -3.73 16.82
CA SER A 198 3.45 -2.50 17.62
C SER A 198 2.33 -1.49 17.32
N ASN A 199 1.32 -1.46 18.20
CA ASN A 199 0.23 -0.47 18.14
C ASN A 199 0.76 0.98 18.13
N ALA A 200 1.83 1.26 18.87
CA ALA A 200 2.42 2.60 18.94
C ALA A 200 2.92 3.07 17.57
N LYS A 201 3.59 2.20 16.80
CA LYS A 201 4.07 2.54 15.45
C LYS A 201 2.92 2.67 14.45
N TRP A 202 1.90 1.82 14.55
CA TRP A 202 0.69 1.95 13.73
C TRP A 202 -0.05 3.27 13.97
N LYS A 203 -0.19 3.70 15.24
CA LYS A 203 -0.78 5.01 15.57
C LYS A 203 0.03 6.17 14.99
N LYS A 204 1.36 6.14 15.12
CA LYS A 204 2.26 7.13 14.49
C LYS A 204 2.10 7.19 12.98
N LEU A 205 2.00 6.03 12.31
CA LEU A 205 1.74 5.97 10.88
C LEU A 205 0.39 6.59 10.53
N ALA A 206 -0.67 6.24 11.24
CA ALA A 206 -2.00 6.78 10.98
C ALA A 206 -2.04 8.33 11.08
N ASN A 207 -1.40 8.90 12.11
CA ASN A 207 -1.29 10.36 12.25
C ASN A 207 -0.42 10.99 11.16
N SER A 208 0.67 10.32 10.78
CA SER A 208 1.50 10.76 9.66
C SER A 208 0.74 10.78 8.34
N LEU A 209 -0.08 9.76 8.06
CA LEU A 209 -0.95 9.72 6.89
C LEU A 209 -1.99 10.85 6.92
N ARG A 210 -2.60 11.13 8.09
CA ARG A 210 -3.51 12.27 8.26
C ARG A 210 -2.82 13.60 7.93
N MET A 211 -1.60 13.80 8.42
CA MET A 211 -0.79 15.00 8.11
C MET A 211 -0.55 15.14 6.60
N LEU A 212 -0.08 14.06 5.94
CA LEU A 212 0.22 14.09 4.51
C LEU A 212 -1.04 14.30 3.64
N MET A 213 -2.14 13.63 3.97
CA MET A 213 -3.42 13.83 3.28
C MET A 213 -3.95 15.25 3.48
N ALA A 214 -3.88 15.79 4.70
CA ALA A 214 -4.32 17.16 4.98
C ALA A 214 -3.47 18.20 4.22
N LEU A 215 -2.14 18.03 4.17
CA LEU A 215 -1.26 18.93 3.42
C LEU A 215 -1.49 18.84 1.91
N ARG A 216 -1.80 17.64 1.37
CA ARG A 216 -2.17 17.48 -0.04
C ARG A 216 -3.38 18.35 -0.41
N LEU A 217 -4.32 18.52 0.50
CA LEU A 217 -5.51 19.35 0.31
C LEU A 217 -5.25 20.87 0.45
N SER A 218 -4.03 21.31 0.77
CA SER A 218 -3.68 22.71 1.06
C SER A 218 -4.04 23.71 -0.04
N LYS A 219 -4.15 23.30 -1.31
CA LYS A 219 -4.57 24.22 -2.39
C LYS A 219 -6.09 24.31 -2.54
N VAL A 220 -6.82 23.27 -2.14
CA VAL A 220 -8.30 23.24 -2.13
C VAL A 220 -8.83 23.94 -0.88
N TYR A 221 -8.11 23.80 0.23
CA TYR A 221 -8.39 24.39 1.54
C TYR A 221 -7.15 25.18 2.01
N PRO A 222 -6.94 26.41 1.53
CA PRO A 222 -5.70 27.15 1.77
C PRO A 222 -5.64 27.91 3.09
N ALA A 223 -6.78 28.27 3.69
CA ALA A 223 -6.79 29.10 4.88
C ALA A 223 -6.42 28.28 6.14
N ALA A 224 -5.77 28.90 7.11
CA ALA A 224 -5.37 28.26 8.37
C ALA A 224 -6.56 27.79 9.23
N GLY A 225 -7.79 28.24 8.93
CA GLY A 225 -9.03 27.76 9.56
C GLY A 225 -9.79 26.71 8.75
N ASP A 226 -9.30 26.34 7.56
CA ASP A 226 -10.00 25.38 6.71
C ASP A 226 -9.81 23.93 7.22
N TYR A 227 -10.49 23.00 6.54
CA TYR A 227 -10.47 21.58 6.85
C TYR A 227 -9.04 21.01 6.88
N SER A 228 -8.18 21.35 5.92
CA SER A 228 -6.78 20.88 5.84
C SER A 228 -5.98 21.23 7.10
N ALA A 229 -5.92 22.52 7.45
CA ALA A 229 -5.20 23.01 8.62
C ALA A 229 -5.74 22.41 9.92
N THR A 230 -7.08 22.32 10.04
CA THR A 230 -7.74 21.72 11.21
C THR A 230 -7.36 20.24 11.37
N GLN A 231 -7.41 19.45 10.30
CA GLN A 231 -7.07 18.02 10.37
C GLN A 231 -5.58 17.79 10.58
N PHE A 232 -4.72 18.63 9.99
CA PHE A 232 -3.28 18.57 10.20
C PHE A 232 -2.93 18.84 11.68
N ALA A 233 -3.45 19.93 12.24
CA ALA A 233 -3.23 20.28 13.65
C ALA A 233 -3.78 19.21 14.59
N ALA A 234 -4.94 18.62 14.29
CA ALA A 234 -5.50 17.52 15.06
C ALA A 234 -4.58 16.29 15.07
N ALA A 235 -4.01 15.90 13.92
CA ALA A 235 -3.07 14.78 13.83
C ALA A 235 -1.76 15.04 14.58
N VAL A 236 -1.25 16.27 14.55
CA VAL A 236 -0.06 16.68 15.32
C VAL A 236 -0.31 16.61 16.83
N ALA A 237 -1.52 16.96 17.27
CA ALA A 237 -1.91 17.00 18.68
C ALA A 237 -2.21 15.62 19.29
N GLU A 238 -2.23 14.54 18.50
CA GLU A 238 -2.50 13.20 18.99
C GLU A 238 -1.43 12.73 19.99
N PRO A 239 -1.80 12.25 21.19
CA PRO A 239 -0.84 11.82 22.21
C PRO A 239 0.08 10.67 21.77
N SER A 240 -0.35 9.89 20.77
CA SER A 240 0.45 8.80 20.19
C SER A 240 1.58 9.29 19.28
N GLY A 241 1.57 10.58 18.91
CA GLY A 241 2.57 11.21 18.06
C GLY A 241 2.48 10.79 16.59
N TYR A 242 3.50 11.16 15.83
CA TYR A 242 3.68 10.86 14.40
C TYR A 242 5.12 10.40 14.15
N ILE A 243 5.44 10.01 12.92
CA ILE A 243 6.77 9.51 12.55
C ILE A 243 7.76 10.68 12.51
N THR A 244 8.81 10.62 13.35
CA THR A 244 9.86 11.64 13.42
C THR A 244 11.27 11.07 13.22
N VAL A 245 11.43 9.75 13.26
CA VAL A 245 12.71 9.05 13.11
C VAL A 245 12.59 7.87 12.17
N ASN A 246 13.68 7.52 11.49
CA ASN A 246 13.68 6.44 10.50
C ASN A 246 13.28 5.06 11.05
N ASP A 247 13.49 4.79 12.34
CA ASP A 247 13.07 3.54 12.98
C ASP A 247 11.54 3.37 13.02
N ASP A 248 10.78 4.47 12.87
CA ASP A 248 9.32 4.49 12.81
C ASP A 248 8.81 4.58 11.36
N ASN A 249 9.68 4.54 10.36
CA ASN A 249 9.28 4.60 8.95
C ASN A 249 8.30 3.48 8.61
N PHE A 250 7.33 3.81 7.76
CA PHE A 250 6.51 2.79 7.12
C PHE A 250 7.31 2.17 6.00
N ALA A 251 7.98 1.06 6.30
CA ALA A 251 8.90 0.41 5.41
C ALA A 251 8.70 -1.10 5.41
N LEU A 252 8.90 -1.72 4.25
CA LEU A 252 8.90 -3.17 4.10
C LEU A 252 10.35 -3.66 4.00
N VAL A 253 10.71 -4.59 4.89
CA VAL A 253 12.01 -5.26 4.88
C VAL A 253 11.88 -6.61 4.21
N TYR A 254 12.76 -6.90 3.26
CA TYR A 254 12.71 -8.13 2.48
C TYR A 254 13.65 -9.19 3.05
N PRO A 255 13.23 -10.46 3.18
CA PRO A 255 14.12 -11.52 3.63
C PRO A 255 15.06 -12.02 2.52
N GLY A 256 14.88 -11.59 1.27
CA GLY A 256 15.61 -12.08 0.10
C GLY A 256 15.10 -13.43 -0.39
N GLY A 257 15.90 -14.13 -1.21
CA GLY A 257 15.55 -15.45 -1.73
C GLY A 257 14.31 -15.38 -2.65
N PRO A 258 13.20 -16.07 -2.34
CA PRO A 258 11.96 -15.95 -3.11
C PRO A 258 11.26 -14.59 -2.99
N PHE A 259 11.53 -13.83 -1.91
CA PHE A 259 10.90 -12.53 -1.63
C PHE A 259 11.98 -11.44 -1.65
N LYS A 260 12.47 -11.14 -2.85
CA LYS A 260 13.49 -10.10 -3.07
C LYS A 260 12.87 -8.72 -3.12
N ASN A 261 13.64 -7.73 -2.69
CA ASN A 261 13.37 -6.32 -2.91
C ASN A 261 13.02 -6.03 -4.39
N PRO A 262 11.99 -5.24 -4.68
CA PRO A 262 11.53 -4.95 -6.04
C PRO A 262 12.54 -4.15 -6.87
N TRP A 263 13.33 -3.26 -6.28
CA TRP A 263 14.43 -2.58 -6.96
C TRP A 263 15.55 -3.55 -7.35
N TYR A 264 15.84 -4.57 -6.54
CA TYR A 264 16.73 -5.64 -6.95
C TYR A 264 16.17 -6.37 -8.17
N ASN A 265 14.91 -6.80 -8.10
CA ASN A 265 14.25 -7.54 -9.19
C ASN A 265 14.23 -6.77 -10.51
N LEU A 266 14.07 -5.44 -10.46
CA LEU A 266 14.11 -4.58 -11.64
C LEU A 266 15.42 -4.69 -12.42
N PHE A 267 16.52 -4.97 -11.72
CA PHE A 267 17.87 -5.05 -12.28
C PHE A 267 18.48 -6.46 -12.21
N ASP A 268 17.67 -7.50 -11.95
CA ASP A 268 18.08 -8.91 -11.99
C ASP A 268 18.15 -9.38 -13.45
N GLY A 269 19.15 -8.87 -14.19
CA GLY A 269 19.39 -9.19 -15.61
C GLY A 269 18.80 -8.17 -16.60
N ARG A 270 18.24 -7.06 -16.13
CA ARG A 270 17.72 -5.96 -16.98
C ARG A 270 18.34 -4.63 -16.60
N LYS A 271 18.33 -3.67 -17.53
CA LYS A 271 18.77 -2.28 -17.29
C LYS A 271 17.82 -1.27 -17.94
N ASP A 272 16.52 -1.54 -17.89
CA ASP A 272 15.50 -0.75 -18.60
C ASP A 272 15.36 0.69 -18.07
N TYR A 273 15.84 0.94 -16.85
CA TYR A 273 15.71 2.21 -16.15
C TYR A 273 17.05 2.69 -15.62
N ALA A 274 17.21 4.01 -15.58
CA ALA A 274 18.39 4.69 -15.07
C ALA A 274 17.99 5.85 -14.16
N GLU A 275 18.92 6.29 -13.30
CA GLU A 275 18.80 7.60 -12.66
C GLU A 275 18.90 8.67 -13.75
N SER A 276 17.97 9.64 -13.74
CA SER A 276 17.92 10.63 -14.80
C SER A 276 19.03 11.66 -14.68
N LYS A 277 19.41 12.26 -15.81
CA LYS A 277 20.29 13.42 -15.83
C LYS A 277 19.72 14.59 -15.02
N THR A 278 18.40 14.78 -15.06
CA THR A 278 17.71 15.83 -14.30
C THR A 278 17.99 15.70 -12.79
N MET A 279 17.93 14.49 -12.27
CA MET A 279 18.18 14.24 -10.84
C MET A 279 19.65 14.33 -10.48
N THR A 280 20.55 13.75 -11.29
CA THR A 280 21.99 13.84 -11.03
C THR A 280 22.51 15.27 -11.12
N ASP A 281 22.00 16.08 -12.06
CA ASP A 281 22.35 17.50 -12.19
C ASP A 281 21.84 18.31 -10.99
N LEU A 282 20.63 18.04 -10.51
CA LEU A 282 20.08 18.68 -9.31
C LEU A 282 20.96 18.41 -8.08
N LEU A 283 21.26 17.13 -7.81
CA LEU A 283 22.08 16.74 -6.66
C LEU A 283 23.51 17.30 -6.77
N THR A 284 24.09 17.27 -7.97
CA THR A 284 25.42 17.83 -8.22
C THR A 284 25.44 19.34 -8.00
N GLY A 285 24.43 20.06 -8.49
CA GLY A 285 24.30 21.51 -8.33
C GLY A 285 24.13 21.95 -6.86
N LEU A 286 23.49 21.10 -6.05
CA LEU A 286 23.35 21.31 -4.60
C LEU A 286 24.58 20.85 -3.79
N GLY A 287 25.56 20.18 -4.41
CA GLY A 287 26.63 19.51 -3.68
C GLY A 287 26.11 18.40 -2.74
N ASP A 288 24.98 17.77 -3.09
CA ASP A 288 24.27 16.82 -2.26
C ASP A 288 24.92 15.43 -2.31
N SER A 289 25.45 14.98 -1.17
CA SER A 289 26.12 13.68 -1.10
C SER A 289 25.18 12.48 -1.24
N ARG A 290 23.85 12.67 -1.22
CA ARG A 290 22.86 11.62 -1.54
C ARG A 290 22.96 11.14 -2.99
N ILE A 291 23.70 11.80 -3.86
CA ILE A 291 24.08 11.26 -5.18
C ILE A 291 24.81 9.91 -5.10
N SER A 292 25.48 9.62 -3.98
CA SER A 292 26.09 8.31 -3.72
C SER A 292 25.04 7.20 -3.48
N ALA A 293 23.84 7.57 -3.06
CA ALA A 293 22.70 6.67 -2.89
C ALA A 293 21.83 6.60 -4.14
N PHE A 294 21.65 7.72 -4.84
CA PHE A 294 20.87 7.84 -6.08
C PHE A 294 21.77 7.74 -7.31
N GLY A 295 21.91 6.53 -7.84
CA GLY A 295 22.71 6.26 -9.03
C GLY A 295 24.20 6.02 -8.81
N ALA A 296 24.78 6.59 -7.75
CA ALA A 296 26.22 6.50 -7.45
C ALA A 296 27.14 6.97 -8.60
N ASN A 297 26.61 7.80 -9.51
CA ASN A 297 27.33 8.37 -10.65
C ASN A 297 26.65 9.70 -11.04
N VAL A 298 27.46 10.69 -11.42
CA VAL A 298 27.00 12.03 -11.85
C VAL A 298 26.50 12.06 -13.30
N ASN A 299 26.85 11.04 -14.10
CA ASN A 299 26.49 10.97 -15.52
C ASN A 299 25.10 10.34 -15.70
N GLY A 300 24.05 11.01 -15.21
CA GLY A 300 22.67 10.54 -15.33
C GLY A 300 22.21 10.38 -16.79
N PHE A 301 21.22 9.52 -17.00
CA PHE A 301 20.70 9.20 -18.33
C PHE A 301 19.74 10.29 -18.83
N PRO A 302 19.87 10.79 -20.08
CA PRO A 302 18.98 11.83 -20.61
C PRO A 302 17.50 11.43 -20.55
N TYR A 303 16.64 12.30 -20.04
CA TYR A 303 15.21 12.03 -19.94
C TYR A 303 14.49 12.29 -21.28
N GLY A 304 13.47 11.49 -21.58
CA GLY A 304 12.53 11.76 -22.69
C GLY A 304 13.08 11.51 -24.08
N LEU A 305 14.04 10.59 -24.23
CA LEU A 305 14.53 10.17 -25.55
C LEU A 305 13.52 9.27 -26.26
N GLU A 306 13.48 9.35 -27.60
CA GLU A 306 12.89 8.28 -28.40
C GLU A 306 13.76 7.02 -28.33
N ARG A 307 13.16 5.86 -28.51
CA ARG A 307 13.87 4.57 -28.42
C ARG A 307 15.11 4.48 -29.31
N ALA A 308 15.04 5.04 -30.52
CA ALA A 308 16.16 5.05 -31.46
C ALA A 308 17.39 5.75 -30.86
N ASP A 309 17.19 6.85 -30.12
CA ASP A 309 18.26 7.60 -29.49
C ASP A 309 18.66 6.97 -28.15
N ALA A 310 17.70 6.55 -27.33
CA ALA A 310 17.93 5.97 -26.01
C ALA A 310 18.89 4.77 -26.08
N THR A 311 18.71 3.90 -27.07
CA THR A 311 19.55 2.71 -27.26
C THR A 311 20.97 3.01 -27.76
N THR A 312 21.27 4.25 -28.11
CA THR A 312 22.61 4.70 -28.54
C THR A 312 23.40 5.42 -27.44
N VAL A 313 22.77 5.71 -26.30
CA VAL A 313 23.43 6.39 -25.17
C VAL A 313 24.50 5.47 -24.58
N SER A 314 25.75 5.91 -24.65
CA SER A 314 26.90 5.15 -24.18
C SER A 314 26.94 5.00 -22.66
N GLU A 315 27.22 3.78 -22.19
CA GLU A 315 27.53 3.48 -20.79
C GLU A 315 28.90 4.04 -20.36
N PRO A 316 29.15 4.28 -19.05
CA PRO A 316 28.26 3.99 -17.93
C PRO A 316 27.29 5.13 -17.61
N TRP A 317 26.03 4.77 -17.40
CA TRP A 317 25.02 5.59 -16.74
C TRP A 317 24.51 4.87 -15.47
N PRO A 318 24.08 5.61 -14.45
CA PRO A 318 23.61 5.06 -13.18
C PRO A 318 22.28 4.31 -13.30
N LEU A 319 22.15 3.17 -12.62
CA LEU A 319 20.85 2.54 -12.36
C LEU A 319 20.12 3.27 -11.23
N ILE A 320 18.80 3.13 -11.14
CA ILE A 320 18.03 3.67 -10.01
C ILE A 320 18.54 3.02 -8.72
N LEU A 321 18.93 3.86 -7.75
CA LEU A 321 19.64 3.49 -6.53
C LEU A 321 21.01 2.81 -6.74
N SER A 322 21.94 3.10 -5.84
CA SER A 322 23.24 2.44 -5.81
C SER A 322 23.10 0.94 -5.50
N PRO A 323 24.03 0.08 -5.95
CA PRO A 323 23.97 -1.36 -5.68
C PRO A 323 23.81 -1.73 -4.20
N ALA A 324 24.38 -0.94 -3.29
CA ALA A 324 24.26 -1.12 -1.84
C ALA A 324 22.83 -0.89 -1.32
N ASN A 325 22.05 -0.06 -2.01
CA ASN A 325 20.69 0.34 -1.62
C ASN A 325 19.58 -0.46 -2.33
N ARG A 326 19.94 -1.42 -3.18
CA ARG A 326 19.00 -2.30 -3.91
C ARG A 326 19.42 -3.77 -3.87
N THR A 327 19.90 -4.22 -2.72
CA THR A 327 20.17 -5.65 -2.47
C THR A 327 18.86 -6.42 -2.36
N GLN A 328 18.90 -7.77 -2.39
CA GLN A 328 17.70 -8.60 -2.25
C GLN A 328 16.93 -8.33 -0.94
N SER A 329 17.62 -7.85 0.11
CA SER A 329 17.05 -7.60 1.43
C SER A 329 16.98 -6.11 1.80
N SER A 330 17.30 -5.20 0.88
CA SER A 330 17.19 -3.77 1.15
C SER A 330 15.73 -3.41 1.51
N PRO A 331 15.51 -2.50 2.46
CA PRO A 331 14.16 -2.05 2.77
C PRO A 331 13.59 -1.20 1.63
N VAL A 332 12.27 -1.14 1.55
CA VAL A 332 11.54 -0.19 0.70
C VAL A 332 10.68 0.68 1.60
N VAL A 333 10.93 1.99 1.59
CA VAL A 333 10.22 2.96 2.42
C VAL A 333 9.02 3.52 1.66
N LEU A 334 7.83 3.42 2.25
CA LEU A 334 6.58 3.96 1.72
C LEU A 334 6.27 5.35 2.29
N VAL A 335 6.48 5.55 3.59
CA VAL A 335 6.38 6.84 4.26
C VAL A 335 7.60 7.01 5.15
N SER A 336 8.39 8.05 4.90
CA SER A 336 9.61 8.34 5.64
C SER A 336 9.40 9.46 6.66
N ALA A 337 10.16 9.42 7.75
CA ALA A 337 10.28 10.49 8.73
C ALA A 337 10.64 11.82 8.07
N SER A 338 11.51 11.78 7.05
CA SER A 338 11.87 12.96 6.25
C SER A 338 10.63 13.63 5.64
N VAL A 339 9.78 12.89 4.93
CA VAL A 339 8.58 13.46 4.30
C VAL A 339 7.58 13.98 5.34
N VAL A 340 7.45 13.31 6.48
CA VAL A 340 6.56 13.75 7.56
C VAL A 340 7.07 15.05 8.21
N LEU A 341 8.37 15.14 8.51
CA LEU A 341 8.98 16.33 9.09
C LEU A 341 8.99 17.53 8.13
N LEU A 342 9.24 17.29 6.84
CA LEU A 342 9.12 18.34 5.81
C LEU A 342 7.67 18.81 5.67
N SER A 343 6.69 17.90 5.79
CA SER A 343 5.26 18.28 5.82
C SER A 343 4.91 19.12 7.05
N TYR A 344 5.53 18.83 8.20
CA TYR A 344 5.38 19.59 9.43
C TYR A 344 5.99 20.99 9.31
N ALA A 345 7.19 21.11 8.75
CA ALA A 345 7.81 22.40 8.45
C ALA A 345 6.92 23.26 7.53
N GLU A 346 6.39 22.68 6.46
CA GLU A 346 5.49 23.39 5.54
C GLU A 346 4.20 23.85 6.22
N ALA A 347 3.62 23.03 7.11
CA ALA A 347 2.42 23.41 7.85
C ALA A 347 2.68 24.60 8.81
N ILE A 348 3.89 24.70 9.40
CA ILE A 348 4.29 25.86 10.20
C ILE A 348 4.37 27.11 9.33
N GLU A 349 5.06 27.04 8.18
CA GLU A 349 5.18 28.17 7.23
C GLU A 349 3.83 28.65 6.70
N ARG A 350 2.86 27.73 6.57
CA ARG A 350 1.47 28.05 6.20
C ARG A 350 0.65 28.65 7.34
N GLY A 351 1.18 28.74 8.55
CA GLY A 351 0.48 29.25 9.73
C GLY A 351 -0.63 28.31 10.25
N TRP A 352 -0.56 27.01 9.94
CA TRP A 352 -1.58 26.04 10.36
C TRP A 352 -1.44 25.62 11.82
N LEU A 353 -0.26 25.82 12.42
CA LEU A 353 0.05 25.43 13.78
C LEU A 353 0.29 26.66 14.64
N SER A 354 -0.66 26.94 15.53
CA SER A 354 -0.64 28.14 16.38
C SER A 354 0.54 28.14 17.36
N GLY A 355 1.20 29.29 17.51
CA GLY A 355 2.30 29.48 18.44
C GLY A 355 3.67 28.98 17.95
N LEU A 356 3.74 28.44 16.73
CA LEU A 356 5.01 28.10 16.10
C LEU A 356 5.50 29.25 15.20
N THR A 357 6.82 29.34 15.08
CA THR A 357 7.56 30.40 14.41
C THR A 357 8.39 29.84 13.26
N THR A 358 8.90 30.72 12.40
CA THR A 358 9.81 30.34 11.30
C THR A 358 11.05 29.60 11.78
N ALA A 359 11.57 29.89 12.98
CA ALA A 359 12.70 29.16 13.55
C ALA A 359 12.35 27.68 13.84
N GLN A 360 11.10 27.40 14.22
CA GLN A 360 10.62 26.01 14.40
C GLN A 360 10.34 25.33 13.07
N ALA A 361 9.92 26.07 12.05
CA ALA A 361 9.82 25.54 10.69
C ALA A 361 11.19 25.15 10.14
N GLU A 362 12.19 26.01 10.31
CA GLU A 362 13.58 25.76 9.91
C GLU A 362 14.16 24.53 10.64
N ALA A 363 13.95 24.42 11.96
CA ALA A 363 14.38 23.25 12.72
C ALA A 363 13.75 21.95 12.17
N ALA A 364 12.43 21.95 11.91
CA ALA A 364 11.74 20.81 11.34
C ALA A 364 12.21 20.47 9.91
N TYR A 365 12.50 21.48 9.10
CA TYR A 365 13.09 21.31 7.77
C TYR A 365 14.46 20.63 7.88
N ASN A 366 15.33 21.16 8.74
CA ASN A 366 16.67 20.64 8.99
C ASN A 366 16.64 19.19 9.48
N ASP A 367 15.74 18.86 10.42
CA ASP A 367 15.52 17.51 10.90
C ASP A 367 15.01 16.58 9.78
N GLY A 368 14.09 17.07 8.94
CA GLY A 368 13.59 16.35 7.77
C GLY A 368 14.70 16.01 6.76
N ILE A 369 15.62 16.95 6.51
CA ILE A 369 16.79 16.71 5.67
C ILE A 369 17.76 15.74 6.36
N ALA A 370 18.03 15.88 7.65
CA ALA A 370 18.89 14.97 8.40
C ALA A 370 18.37 13.53 8.38
N GLN A 371 17.07 13.30 8.59
CA GLN A 371 16.44 11.99 8.48
C GLN A 371 16.55 11.43 7.05
N SER A 372 16.49 12.29 6.03
CA SER A 372 16.70 11.87 4.64
C SER A 372 18.10 11.33 4.40
N PHE A 373 19.14 12.05 4.86
CA PHE A 373 20.52 11.58 4.77
C PHE A 373 20.73 10.27 5.54
N ALA A 374 20.22 10.21 6.77
CA ALA A 374 20.34 9.04 7.63
C ALA A 374 19.66 7.80 7.05
N GLN A 375 18.54 7.96 6.32
CA GLN A 375 17.85 6.84 5.66
C GLN A 375 18.77 6.10 4.68
N TRP A 376 19.69 6.83 4.04
CA TRP A 376 20.64 6.30 3.08
C TRP A 376 22.02 5.97 3.68
N GLY A 377 22.15 5.98 5.02
CA GLY A 377 23.41 5.73 5.71
C GLY A 377 24.43 6.85 5.54
N LEU A 378 23.99 8.06 5.21
CA LEU A 378 24.86 9.21 4.98
C LEU A 378 24.78 10.19 6.17
N THR A 379 25.87 10.93 6.37
CA THR A 379 25.91 12.04 7.33
C THR A 379 25.64 13.34 6.60
N LEU A 380 24.76 14.17 7.17
CA LEU A 380 24.49 15.51 6.66
C LEU A 380 25.74 16.40 6.75
N PRO A 381 26.23 16.97 5.63
CA PRO A 381 27.36 17.89 5.69
C PRO A 381 26.99 19.17 6.45
N GLY A 382 27.84 19.63 7.36
CA GLY A 382 27.57 20.81 8.19
C GLY A 382 27.43 22.14 7.43
N SER A 383 27.76 22.17 6.14
CA SER A 383 27.61 23.33 5.26
C SER A 383 26.43 23.22 4.28
N TYR A 384 25.58 22.20 4.42
CA TYR A 384 24.53 21.89 3.44
C TYR A 384 23.23 22.68 3.63
N LEU A 385 22.91 23.05 4.87
CA LEU A 385 21.67 23.73 5.26
C LEU A 385 21.88 25.23 5.47
#